data_AF-A0A959YG84-F1
#
_entry.id   AF-A0A959YG84-F1
#
_cell.length_a   1.000
_cell.length_b   1.000
_cell.length_c   1.000
_cell.angle_alpha   90.00
_cell.angle_beta   90.00
_cell.angle_gamma   90.00
#
_symmetry.space_group_name_H-M   'P 1'
#
loop_
_entity.id
_entity.type
_entity.pdbx_description
1 polymer ?
#
loop_
_entity_poly.entity_id
_entity_poly.type
_entity_poly.pdbx_seq_one_letter_code
_entity_poly.pdbx_strand_id
1 'polypeptide(L)'
;MELSTGNTGKELSMDGALSALTQRNVVEATVAQLRKDLGLGPEELPVPEADVFEVLRSAVARRLDVAEQRGELSRLLYQVDVPEHWTTEALALGGVRELAGRTVLRCLQKVVLRLHFSAGSGDPATT
;
A
#
# COMPACT_ATOMS: atom_id res chain seq x y z
N MET A 1 3.17 -32.68 -23.58
CA MET A 1 3.15 -31.21 -23.75
C MET A 1 2.51 -30.65 -22.49
N GLU A 2 3.31 -30.44 -21.45
CA GLU A 2 2.84 -29.88 -20.18
C GLU A 2 3.55 -28.56 -19.96
N LEU A 3 2.89 -27.48 -20.40
CA LEU A 3 3.22 -26.14 -19.98
C LEU A 3 2.35 -25.85 -18.76
N SER A 4 2.79 -26.30 -17.59
CA SER A 4 2.28 -25.79 -16.31
C SER A 4 2.89 -24.42 -16.07
N THR A 5 2.36 -23.43 -16.80
CA THR A 5 2.63 -22.00 -16.57
C THR A 5 1.82 -21.55 -15.35
N GLY A 6 2.20 -22.05 -14.18
CA GLY A 6 1.59 -21.71 -12.89
C GLY A 6 2.45 -20.71 -12.12
N ASN A 7 2.95 -19.64 -12.76
CA ASN A 7 3.51 -18.51 -12.02
C ASN A 7 2.35 -17.61 -11.55
N THR A 8 1.48 -18.16 -10.71
CA THR A 8 0.44 -17.39 -10.03
C THR A 8 1.16 -16.50 -9.03
N GLY A 9 1.37 -15.25 -9.42
CA GLY A 9 1.88 -14.20 -8.54
C GLY A 9 1.07 -14.25 -7.25
N LYS A 10 1.68 -14.75 -6.19
CA LYS A 10 1.02 -14.99 -4.92
C LYS A 10 0.56 -13.64 -4.39
N GLU A 11 -0.72 -13.32 -4.58
CA GLU A 11 -1.32 -12.16 -3.94
C GLU A 11 -1.08 -12.30 -2.43
N LEU A 12 -0.37 -11.32 -1.87
CA LEU A 12 -0.09 -11.30 -0.45
C LEU A 12 -1.42 -11.08 0.29
N SER A 13 -1.81 -12.06 1.11
CA SER A 13 -2.97 -11.93 2.01
C SER A 13 -2.88 -10.66 2.86
N MET A 14 -4.02 -10.06 3.20
CA MET A 14 -4.09 -8.85 4.03
C MET A 14 -3.40 -9.03 5.39
N ASP A 15 -3.59 -10.18 6.04
CA ASP A 15 -2.91 -10.49 7.32
C ASP A 15 -1.39 -10.57 7.16
N GLY A 16 -0.93 -11.15 6.05
CA GLY A 16 0.49 -11.24 5.72
C GLY A 16 1.10 -9.87 5.46
N ALA A 17 0.35 -8.97 4.81
CA ALA A 17 0.76 -7.59 4.62
C ALA A 17 0.87 -6.86 5.96
N LEU A 18 -0.18 -6.89 6.79
CA LEU A 18 -0.23 -6.20 8.09
C LEU A 18 0.90 -6.65 9.04
N SER A 19 1.17 -7.95 9.11
CA SER A 19 2.26 -8.49 9.93
C SER A 19 3.64 -7.90 9.56
N ALA A 20 3.84 -7.54 8.28
CA ALA A 20 5.10 -6.95 7.82
C ALA A 20 5.36 -5.54 8.39
N LEU A 21 4.35 -4.83 8.90
CA LEU A 21 4.53 -3.51 9.55
C LEU A 21 5.29 -3.60 10.88
N THR A 22 5.60 -4.80 11.38
CA THR A 22 6.54 -5.00 12.49
C THR A 22 7.99 -4.71 12.12
N GLN A 23 8.32 -4.70 10.81
CA GLN A 23 9.67 -4.48 10.33
C GLN A 23 9.88 -3.01 9.95
N ARG A 24 10.86 -2.35 10.57
CA ARG A 24 11.09 -0.91 10.38
C ARG A 24 11.33 -0.51 8.93
N ASN A 25 12.11 -1.28 8.19
CA ASN A 25 12.38 -1.06 6.76
C ASN A 25 11.10 -1.13 5.91
N VAL A 26 10.16 -2.02 6.26
CA VAL A 26 8.85 -2.09 5.59
C VAL A 26 8.05 -0.84 5.89
N VAL A 27 7.99 -0.39 7.15
CA VAL A 27 7.30 0.85 7.55
C VAL A 27 7.84 2.05 6.78
N GLU A 28 9.16 2.22 6.72
CA GLU A 28 9.81 3.31 6.01
C GLU A 28 9.52 3.27 4.51
N ALA A 29 9.60 2.09 3.88
CA ALA A 29 9.29 1.92 2.47
C ALA A 29 7.80 2.16 2.17
N THR A 30 6.89 1.76 3.05
CA THR A 30 5.45 2.03 2.94
C THR A 30 5.15 3.52 3.08
N VAL A 31 5.78 4.22 4.02
CA VAL A 31 5.65 5.68 4.16
C VAL A 31 6.17 6.38 2.91
N ALA A 32 7.36 6.00 2.41
CA ALA A 32 7.92 6.57 1.19
C ALA A 32 7.01 6.35 -0.02
N GLN A 33 6.43 5.17 -0.15
CA GLN A 33 5.52 4.85 -1.24
C GLN A 33 4.18 5.59 -1.11
N LEU A 34 3.61 5.70 0.09
CA LEU A 34 2.40 6.51 0.32
C LEU A 34 2.63 7.99 0.02
N ARG A 35 3.76 8.55 0.45
CA ARG A 35 4.14 9.94 0.11
C ARG A 35 4.20 10.16 -1.39
N LYS A 36 4.84 9.23 -2.11
CA LYS A 36 4.92 9.29 -3.57
C LYS A 36 3.54 9.21 -4.23
N ASP A 37 2.75 8.19 -3.88
CA ASP A 37 1.48 7.91 -4.58
C ASP A 37 0.40 8.95 -4.24
N LEU A 38 0.45 9.55 -3.05
CA LEU A 38 -0.54 10.53 -2.58
C LEU A 38 -0.08 12.00 -2.72
N GLY A 39 1.17 12.21 -3.13
CA GLY A 39 1.79 13.54 -3.22
C GLY A 39 1.93 14.23 -1.87
N LEU A 40 2.31 13.50 -0.82
CA LEU A 40 2.49 14.02 0.54
C LEU A 40 3.96 14.33 0.85
N GLY A 41 4.18 15.42 1.57
CA GLY A 41 5.48 15.79 2.14
C GLY A 41 5.88 14.97 3.38
N PRO A 42 7.17 15.03 3.79
CA PRO A 42 7.65 14.37 4.99
C PRO A 42 6.91 14.75 6.28
N GLU A 43 6.50 16.00 6.39
CA GLU A 43 5.75 16.58 7.50
C GLU A 43 4.28 16.17 7.53
N GLU A 44 3.68 15.89 6.36
CA GLU A 44 2.28 15.48 6.26
C GLU A 44 2.08 14.00 6.62
N LEU A 45 3.11 13.20 6.37
CA LEU A 45 3.13 11.78 6.71
C LEU A 45 4.49 11.40 7.30
N PRO A 46 4.76 11.64 8.59
CA PRO A 46 5.99 11.19 9.25
C PRO A 46 6.05 9.66 9.34
N VAL A 47 7.24 9.10 9.57
CA VAL A 47 7.39 7.66 9.80
C VAL A 47 6.96 7.33 11.22
N PRO A 48 5.85 6.58 11.44
CA PRO A 48 5.38 6.27 12.78
C PRO A 48 6.30 5.27 13.50
N GLU A 49 6.34 5.35 14.82
CA GLU A 49 7.09 4.42 15.67
C GLU A 49 6.19 3.32 16.28
N ALA A 50 4.92 3.63 16.50
CA ALA A 50 3.91 2.73 17.06
C ALA A 50 2.56 2.94 16.36
N ASP A 51 1.65 1.98 16.53
CA ASP A 51 0.31 1.99 15.92
C ASP A 51 0.34 2.30 14.42
N VAL A 52 1.36 1.77 13.74
CA VAL A 52 1.77 2.16 12.39
C VAL A 52 0.58 2.21 11.44
N PHE A 53 -0.21 1.13 11.38
CA PHE A 53 -1.35 1.06 10.48
C PHE A 53 -2.38 2.16 10.75
N GLU A 54 -2.71 2.41 12.02
CA GLU A 54 -3.70 3.40 12.43
C GLU A 54 -3.24 4.84 12.19
N VAL A 55 -1.96 5.12 12.41
CA VAL A 55 -1.35 6.41 12.09
C VAL A 55 -1.37 6.65 10.58
N LEU A 56 -0.95 5.67 9.78
CA LEU A 56 -0.98 5.76 8.31
C LEU A 56 -2.42 5.93 7.81
N ARG A 57 -3.36 5.11 8.29
CA ARG A 57 -4.77 5.15 7.91
C ARG A 57 -5.39 6.51 8.20
N SER A 58 -5.08 7.10 9.35
CA SER A 58 -5.59 8.42 9.73
C SER A 58 -5.04 9.54 8.83
N ALA A 59 -3.76 9.48 8.46
CA ALA A 59 -3.15 10.47 7.56
C ALA A 59 -3.68 10.33 6.12
N VAL A 60 -3.80 9.10 5.63
CA VAL A 60 -4.37 8.82 4.31
C VAL A 60 -5.83 9.26 4.25
N ALA A 61 -6.64 9.00 5.29
CA ALA A 61 -8.04 9.45 5.34
C ALA A 61 -8.16 10.96 5.16
N ARG A 62 -7.37 11.76 5.88
CA ARG A 62 -7.35 13.22 5.69
C ARG A 62 -7.03 13.64 4.27
N ARG A 63 -6.07 12.97 3.63
CA ARG A 63 -5.67 13.27 2.24
C ARG A 63 -6.76 12.89 1.23
N LEU A 64 -7.44 11.77 1.46
CA LEU A 64 -8.57 11.32 0.63
C LEU A 64 -9.79 12.23 0.80
N ASP A 65 -10.11 12.68 2.01
CA ASP A 65 -11.19 13.65 2.27
C ASP A 65 -10.94 14.95 1.49
N VAL A 66 -9.71 15.49 1.54
CA VAL A 66 -9.35 16.69 0.77
C VAL A 66 -9.45 16.43 -0.73
N ALA A 67 -9.07 15.24 -1.21
CA ALA A 67 -9.20 14.87 -2.61
C ALA A 67 -10.68 14.78 -3.04
N GLU A 68 -11.53 14.20 -2.21
CA GLU A 68 -12.97 14.07 -2.45
C GLU A 68 -13.62 15.46 -2.57
N GLN A 69 -13.33 16.36 -1.62
CA GLN A 69 -13.83 17.73 -1.64
C GLN A 69 -13.40 18.51 -2.89
N ARG A 70 -12.26 18.14 -3.50
CA ARG A 70 -11.73 18.75 -4.73
C ARG A 70 -12.15 18.02 -6.01
N GLY A 71 -12.89 16.91 -5.91
CA GLY A 71 -13.24 16.07 -7.06
C GLY A 71 -12.05 15.31 -7.66
N GLU A 72 -10.98 15.12 -6.90
CA GLU A 72 -9.72 14.49 -7.33
C GLU A 72 -9.58 13.03 -6.85
N LEU A 73 -10.54 12.52 -6.07
CA LEU A 73 -10.45 11.22 -5.40
C LEU A 73 -10.13 10.08 -6.39
N SER A 74 -10.87 9.96 -7.50
CA SER A 74 -10.65 8.89 -8.48
C SER A 74 -9.26 8.91 -9.10
N ARG A 75 -8.73 10.10 -9.40
CA ARG A 75 -7.36 10.26 -9.92
C ARG A 75 -6.32 9.80 -8.89
N LEU A 76 -6.52 10.15 -7.63
CA LEU A 76 -5.61 9.79 -6.55
C LEU A 76 -5.60 8.27 -6.30
N LEU A 77 -6.77 7.63 -6.31
CA LEU A 77 -6.90 6.18 -6.16
C LEU A 77 -6.25 5.41 -7.32
N TYR A 78 -6.36 5.94 -8.54
CA TYR A 78 -5.67 5.40 -9.70
C TYR A 78 -4.15 5.46 -9.55
N GLN A 79 -3.59 6.54 -8.98
CA GLN A 79 -2.14 6.65 -8.72
C GLN A 79 -1.64 5.63 -7.71
N VAL A 80 -2.43 5.32 -6.69
CA VAL A 80 -2.10 4.29 -5.69
C VAL A 80 -2.26 2.88 -6.26
N ASP A 81 -2.99 2.73 -7.37
CA ASP A 81 -3.39 1.46 -7.98
C ASP A 81 -4.32 0.66 -7.05
N VAL A 82 -5.33 1.33 -6.49
CA VAL A 82 -6.39 0.68 -5.71
C VAL A 82 -7.42 0.06 -6.67
N PRO A 83 -7.72 -1.25 -6.57
CA PRO A 83 -8.75 -1.86 -7.41
C PRO A 83 -10.12 -1.19 -7.26
N GLU A 84 -10.84 -1.02 -8.36
CA GLU A 84 -12.14 -0.34 -8.36
C GLU A 84 -13.15 -1.03 -7.44
N HIS A 85 -13.22 -2.37 -7.45
CA HIS A 85 -14.11 -3.12 -6.57
C HIS A 85 -13.82 -2.85 -5.08
N TRP A 86 -12.56 -2.66 -4.70
CA TRP A 86 -12.22 -2.28 -3.32
C TRP A 86 -12.70 -0.90 -2.95
N THR A 87 -12.69 0.03 -3.91
CA THR A 87 -13.15 1.39 -3.71
C THR A 87 -14.66 1.40 -3.49
N THR A 88 -15.42 0.74 -4.37
CA THR A 88 -16.87 0.64 -4.28
C THR A 88 -17.32 -0.01 -2.96
N GLU A 89 -16.70 -1.12 -2.57
CA GLU A 89 -17.01 -1.79 -1.29
C GLU A 89 -16.66 -0.93 -0.09
N ALA A 90 -15.49 -0.28 -0.07
CA ALA A 90 -15.08 0.57 1.05
C ALA A 90 -16.02 1.76 1.26
N LEU A 91 -16.39 2.42 0.16
CA LEU A 91 -17.33 3.54 0.21
C LEU A 91 -18.70 3.09 0.74
N ALA A 92 -19.16 1.89 0.38
CA ALA A 92 -20.41 1.33 0.88
C ALA A 92 -20.38 0.93 2.36
N LEU A 93 -19.22 0.49 2.87
CA LEU A 93 -19.08 -0.04 4.24
C LEU A 93 -18.77 1.03 5.28
N GLY A 94 -17.91 2.01 4.95
CA GLY A 94 -17.40 2.96 5.93
C GLY A 94 -16.84 4.25 5.33
N GLY A 95 -17.17 4.54 4.07
CA GLY A 95 -16.76 5.77 3.38
C GLY A 95 -15.23 5.90 3.25
N VAL A 96 -14.76 7.15 3.33
CA VAL A 96 -13.35 7.49 3.15
C VAL A 96 -12.43 6.82 4.18
N ARG A 97 -12.93 6.60 5.41
CA ARG A 97 -12.14 5.97 6.48
C ARG A 97 -11.79 4.52 6.17
N GLU A 98 -12.74 3.78 5.62
CA GLU A 98 -12.53 2.39 5.18
C GLU A 98 -11.64 2.36 3.94
N LEU A 99 -11.87 3.28 3.00
CA LEU A 99 -11.06 3.41 1.80
C LEU A 99 -9.60 3.67 2.13
N ALA A 100 -9.33 4.54 3.10
CA ALA A 100 -7.97 4.82 3.57
C ALA A 100 -7.25 3.57 4.09
N GLY A 101 -7.96 2.69 4.80
CA GLY A 101 -7.40 1.41 5.25
C GLY A 101 -6.97 0.55 4.07
N ARG A 102 -7.82 0.43 3.06
CA ARG A 102 -7.52 -0.33 1.83
C ARG A 102 -6.40 0.29 1.00
N THR A 103 -6.30 1.61 0.96
CA THR A 103 -5.19 2.34 0.32
C THR A 103 -3.85 2.01 1.00
N VAL A 104 -3.80 2.01 2.33
CA VAL A 104 -2.60 1.62 3.10
C VAL A 104 -2.22 0.17 2.81
N LEU A 105 -3.20 -0.75 2.86
CA LEU A 105 -2.98 -2.17 2.57
C LEU A 105 -2.44 -2.40 1.16
N ARG A 106 -3.01 -1.73 0.15
CA ARG A 106 -2.55 -1.84 -1.23
C ARG A 106 -1.10 -1.38 -1.38
N CYS A 107 -0.76 -0.25 -0.76
CA CYS A 107 0.60 0.28 -0.76
C CYS A 107 1.58 -0.69 -0.09
N LEU A 108 1.20 -1.26 1.05
CA LEU A 108 1.96 -2.25 1.79
C LEU A 108 2.21 -3.52 0.97
N GLN A 109 1.20 -4.05 0.29
CA GLN A 109 1.35 -5.18 -0.63
C GLN A 109 2.38 -4.87 -1.73
N LYS A 110 2.31 -3.68 -2.36
CA LYS A 110 3.29 -3.25 -3.38
C LYS A 110 4.72 -3.20 -2.83
N VAL A 111 4.89 -2.75 -1.58
CA VAL A 111 6.20 -2.69 -0.92
C VAL A 111 6.72 -4.09 -0.61
N VAL A 112 5.93 -4.92 0.05
CA VAL A 112 6.36 -6.27 0.45
C VAL A 112 6.70 -7.10 -0.77
N LEU A 113 5.89 -7.07 -1.84
CA LEU A 113 6.19 -7.77 -3.08
C LEU A 113 7.52 -7.31 -3.68
N ARG A 114 7.78 -5.99 -3.76
CA ARG A 114 9.06 -5.47 -4.27
C ARG A 114 10.25 -5.87 -3.42
N LEU A 115 10.14 -5.83 -2.09
CA LEU A 115 11.22 -6.23 -1.19
C LEU A 115 11.51 -7.74 -1.30
N HIS A 116 10.47 -8.58 -1.39
CA HIS A 116 10.63 -10.02 -1.58
C HIS A 116 11.26 -10.36 -2.94
N PHE A 117 10.86 -9.69 -4.03
CA PHE A 117 11.46 -9.93 -5.35
C PHE A 117 12.85 -9.32 -5.51
N SER A 118 13.15 -8.21 -4.83
CA SER A 118 14.49 -7.60 -4.85
C SER A 118 15.52 -8.39 -4.03
N ALA A 119 15.07 -9.18 -3.04
CA ALA A 119 15.95 -10.10 -2.32
C ALA A 119 16.29 -11.36 -3.14
N GLY A 120 15.54 -11.65 -4.20
CA GLY A 120 15.73 -12.81 -5.08
C GLY A 120 16.63 -12.59 -6.28
N SER A 121 17.20 -11.40 -6.49
CA SER A 121 18.09 -11.07 -7.62
C SER A 121 19.58 -11.04 -7.25
N GLY A 122 19.96 -11.69 -6.15
CA GLY A 122 21.36 -11.89 -5.75
C GLY A 122 21.86 -13.29 -6.08
N ASP A 123 22.17 -13.53 -7.36
CA ASP A 123 23.14 -14.57 -7.74
C ASP A 123 24.26 -13.93 -8.58
N PRO A 124 25.30 -13.36 -7.94
CA PRO A 124 26.56 -13.15 -8.61
C PRO A 124 27.35 -14.46 -8.56
N ALA A 125 27.32 -15.18 -9.69
CA ALA A 125 28.36 -16.07 -10.18
C ALA A 125 29.35 -16.60 -9.12
N THR A 126 29.13 -17.84 -8.68
CA THR A 126 30.15 -18.63 -8.01
C THR A 126 31.38 -18.73 -8.91
N THR A 127 32.51 -18.28 -8.38
CA THR A 127 33.88 -18.34 -8.91
C THR A 127 34.32 -19.76 -9.21
#